data_AF-A0A6J4L5A0-F1
#
_entry.id   AF-A0A6J4L5A0-F1
#
_cell.length_a   1.000
_cell.length_b   1.000
_cell.length_c   1.000
_cell.angle_alpha   90.00
_cell.angle_beta   90.00
_cell.angle_gamma   90.00
#
_symmetry.space_group_name_H-M   'P 1'
#
loop_
_entity.id
_entity.type
_entity.pdbx_description
1 polymer ?
#
loop_
_entity_poly.entity_id
_entity_poly.type
_entity_poly.pdbx_seq_one_letter_code
_entity_poly.pdbx_strand_id
1 'polypeptide(L)'
;MKKTVTALCATLLISLSACGNSEDDKAKENIKASVLEGDASVAGGAKLTDEQAECFANGMVDDVGVADMQKYKLLNDDLEIAQDATPTDMSQGDADATADVIVRCVDMKKLITDQINTTAETDLDAEQAACVDEAINEDAIKEGLSATFQGKSANPMTDMQGALLACISGGGTDNKK
;
A
#
# COMPACT_ATOMS: atom_id res chain seq x y z
N MET A 1 70.17 -11.52 5.27
CA MET A 1 69.18 -11.95 6.27
C MET A 1 67.80 -11.91 5.60
N LYS A 2 67.10 -13.04 5.57
CA LYS A 2 65.79 -13.22 4.92
C LYS A 2 64.68 -12.74 5.86
N LYS A 3 63.72 -11.91 5.40
CA LYS A 3 62.44 -11.70 6.09
C LYS A 3 61.29 -11.56 5.08
N THR A 4 60.69 -12.72 4.84
CA THR A 4 59.27 -13.06 4.66
C THR A 4 58.26 -11.97 4.29
N VAL A 5 57.62 -12.22 3.15
CA VAL A 5 56.32 -11.77 2.65
C VAL A 5 55.20 -12.18 3.62
N THR A 6 54.29 -11.28 3.97
CA THR A 6 53.00 -11.60 4.58
C THR A 6 51.90 -11.03 3.69
N ALA A 7 51.39 -11.85 2.78
CA ALA A 7 50.17 -11.58 2.02
C ALA A 7 48.98 -11.87 2.94
N LEU A 8 48.24 -10.83 3.33
CA LEU A 8 46.97 -10.98 4.02
C LEU A 8 45.90 -11.36 2.97
N CYS A 9 45.57 -12.65 2.90
CA CYS A 9 44.37 -13.12 2.21
C CYS A 9 43.14 -12.62 2.97
N ALA A 10 42.49 -11.57 2.47
CA ALA A 10 41.11 -11.25 2.82
C ALA A 10 40.20 -12.21 2.04
N THR A 11 39.93 -13.38 2.63
CA THR A 11 38.80 -14.21 2.24
C THR A 11 37.52 -13.44 2.57
N LEU A 12 37.02 -12.65 1.61
CA LEU A 12 35.63 -12.21 1.60
C LEU A 12 34.77 -13.47 1.51
N LEU A 13 34.10 -13.79 2.61
CA LEU A 13 33.02 -14.75 2.71
C LEU A 13 31.88 -14.29 1.81
N ILE A 14 31.92 -14.69 0.53
CA ILE A 14 30.78 -14.67 -0.38
C ILE A 14 29.91 -15.85 0.02
N SER A 15 29.08 -15.68 1.03
CA SER A 15 28.11 -16.67 1.45
C SER A 15 26.80 -15.97 1.71
N LEU A 16 26.02 -15.59 0.67
CA LEU A 16 24.66 -15.03 0.86
C LEU A 16 23.80 -14.85 -0.40
N SER A 17 23.83 -15.75 -1.41
CA SER A 17 22.86 -15.59 -2.52
C SER A 17 22.49 -16.88 -3.26
N ALA A 18 22.22 -17.96 -2.53
CA ALA A 18 21.60 -19.14 -3.10
C ALA A 18 20.94 -19.98 -1.99
N CYS A 19 19.67 -19.72 -1.69
CA CYS A 19 18.64 -20.63 -1.16
C CYS A 19 17.44 -19.76 -0.72
N GLY A 20 16.20 -20.18 -1.04
CA GLY A 20 14.96 -19.42 -0.83
C GLY A 20 14.91 -18.70 0.51
N ASN A 21 14.60 -17.41 0.46
CA ASN A 21 14.68 -16.52 1.61
C ASN A 21 13.54 -16.85 2.56
N SER A 22 13.79 -17.76 3.51
CA SER A 22 12.82 -18.21 4.52
C SER A 22 12.22 -17.05 5.32
N GLU A 23 12.90 -15.91 5.36
CA GLU A 23 12.42 -14.68 5.99
C GLU A 23 11.31 -14.02 5.16
N ASP A 24 11.48 -13.92 3.85
CA ASP A 24 10.46 -13.36 2.95
C ASP A 24 9.21 -14.22 2.93
N ASP A 25 9.37 -15.55 2.85
CA ASP A 25 8.23 -16.48 2.89
C ASP A 25 7.46 -16.37 4.21
N LYS A 26 8.18 -16.26 5.33
CA LYS A 26 7.58 -16.06 6.66
C LYS A 26 6.88 -14.70 6.76
N ALA A 27 7.51 -13.63 6.26
CA ALA A 27 6.91 -12.30 6.23
C ALA A 27 5.62 -12.28 5.40
N LYS A 28 5.62 -12.92 4.22
CA LYS A 28 4.43 -13.05 3.37
C LYS A 28 3.29 -13.77 4.10
N GLU A 29 3.60 -14.90 4.75
CA GLU A 29 2.61 -15.65 5.53
C GLU A 29 2.02 -14.82 6.68
N ASN A 30 2.89 -14.16 7.46
CA ASN A 30 2.49 -13.33 8.59
C ASN A 30 1.67 -12.10 8.16
N ILE A 31 2.11 -11.40 7.11
CA ILE A 31 1.39 -10.25 6.55
C ILE A 31 0.00 -10.68 6.06
N LYS A 32 -0.09 -11.78 5.32
CA LYS A 32 -1.37 -12.33 4.84
C LYS A 32 -2.30 -12.63 6.03
N ALA A 33 -1.79 -13.28 7.07
CA ALA A 33 -2.56 -13.60 8.27
C ALA A 33 -3.07 -12.33 8.97
N SER A 34 -2.20 -11.35 9.25
CA SER A 34 -2.57 -10.09 9.93
C SER A 34 -3.64 -9.31 9.16
N VAL A 35 -3.56 -9.30 7.83
CA VAL A 35 -4.55 -8.62 6.97
C VAL A 35 -5.90 -9.34 6.98
N LEU A 36 -5.92 -10.67 6.99
CA LEU A 36 -7.15 -11.47 7.03
C LEU A 36 -7.84 -11.44 8.40
N GLU A 37 -7.05 -11.44 9.48
CA GLU A 37 -7.54 -11.33 10.84
C GLU A 37 -8.10 -9.93 11.15
N GLY A 38 -7.71 -8.94 10.34
CA GLY A 38 -8.18 -7.56 10.42
C GLY A 38 -7.37 -6.69 11.38
N ASP A 39 -6.21 -7.18 11.82
CA ASP A 39 -5.27 -6.44 12.68
C ASP A 39 -4.56 -5.31 11.91
N ALA A 40 -4.54 -5.39 10.57
CA ALA A 40 -4.00 -4.36 9.70
C ALA A 40 -5.09 -3.70 8.85
N SER A 41 -5.31 -2.40 9.07
CA SER A 41 -6.22 -1.58 8.27
C SER A 41 -5.55 -1.09 6.97
N VAL A 42 -5.35 -2.01 6.02
CA VAL A 42 -4.75 -1.69 4.71
C VAL A 42 -5.73 -0.97 3.78
N ALA A 43 -7.02 -1.26 3.91
CA ALA A 43 -8.06 -0.84 2.99
C ALA A 43 -9.17 -0.03 3.68
N GLY A 44 -8.78 0.89 4.59
CA GLY A 44 -9.74 1.70 5.34
C GLY A 44 -10.67 0.90 6.26
N GLY A 45 -10.21 -0.26 6.74
CA GLY A 45 -10.98 -1.19 7.58
C GLY A 45 -11.83 -2.20 6.82
N ALA A 46 -11.80 -2.20 5.48
CA ALA A 46 -12.42 -3.24 4.69
C ALA A 46 -11.67 -4.57 4.83
N LYS A 47 -12.42 -5.68 4.92
CA LYS A 47 -11.84 -7.02 4.92
C LYS A 47 -11.43 -7.40 3.50
N LEU A 48 -10.17 -7.79 3.34
CA LEU A 48 -9.68 -8.33 2.08
C LEU A 48 -10.06 -9.80 1.92
N THR A 49 -10.18 -10.25 0.68
CA THR A 49 -10.27 -11.69 0.39
C THR A 49 -8.90 -12.37 0.59
N ASP A 50 -8.88 -13.70 0.66
CA ASP A 50 -7.63 -14.47 0.75
C ASP A 50 -6.68 -14.16 -0.41
N GLU A 51 -7.21 -14.05 -1.63
CA GLU A 51 -6.45 -13.71 -2.84
C GLU A 51 -5.89 -12.27 -2.78
N GLN A 52 -6.67 -11.31 -2.27
CA GLN A 52 -6.21 -9.92 -2.12
C GLN A 52 -5.16 -9.79 -1.02
N ALA A 53 -5.34 -10.49 0.11
CA ALA A 53 -4.36 -10.52 1.19
C ALA A 53 -3.04 -11.18 0.74
N GLU A 54 -3.11 -12.25 -0.05
CA GLU A 54 -1.94 -12.89 -0.65
C GLU A 54 -1.25 -11.99 -1.67
N CYS A 55 -2.01 -11.35 -2.57
CA CYS A 55 -1.46 -10.35 -3.50
C CYS A 55 -0.75 -9.23 -2.75
N PHE A 56 -1.39 -8.68 -1.71
CA PHE A 56 -0.82 -7.62 -0.90
C PHE A 56 0.46 -8.07 -0.19
N ALA A 57 0.44 -9.22 0.47
CA ALA A 57 1.60 -9.76 1.17
C ALA A 57 2.79 -10.01 0.24
N ASN A 58 2.54 -10.64 -0.91
CA ASN A 58 3.56 -10.87 -1.93
C ASN A 58 4.10 -9.55 -2.47
N GLY A 59 3.21 -8.63 -2.86
CA GLY A 59 3.61 -7.33 -3.40
C GLY A 59 4.44 -6.50 -2.41
N MET A 60 4.05 -6.44 -1.14
CA MET A 60 4.81 -5.70 -0.12
C MET A 60 6.22 -6.27 0.05
N VAL A 61 6.35 -7.59 0.16
CA VAL A 61 7.66 -8.21 0.35
C VAL A 61 8.51 -8.17 -0.94
N ASP A 62 7.91 -8.37 -2.11
CA ASP A 62 8.64 -8.43 -3.38
C ASP A 62 9.02 -7.02 -3.89
N ASP A 63 8.16 -6.02 -3.71
CA ASP A 63 8.36 -4.66 -4.26
C ASP A 63 9.00 -3.70 -3.25
N VAL A 64 8.76 -3.85 -1.94
CA VAL A 64 9.34 -3.00 -0.87
C VAL A 64 10.47 -3.71 -0.14
N GLY A 65 10.31 -4.99 0.17
CA GLY A 65 11.32 -5.79 0.88
C GLY A 65 11.19 -5.74 2.40
N VAL A 66 11.44 -6.89 3.05
CA VAL A 66 11.32 -7.06 4.52
C VAL A 66 12.18 -6.05 5.28
N ALA A 67 13.43 -5.85 4.86
CA ALA A 67 14.36 -4.97 5.55
C ALA A 67 13.89 -3.50 5.57
N ASP A 68 13.35 -3.00 4.46
CA ASP A 68 12.81 -1.64 4.40
C ASP A 68 11.48 -1.54 5.15
N MET A 69 10.62 -2.57 5.07
CA MET A 69 9.39 -2.61 5.88
C MET A 69 9.68 -2.56 7.39
N GLN A 70 10.68 -3.28 7.89
CA GLN A 70 11.12 -3.19 9.29
C GLN A 70 11.70 -1.81 9.64
N LYS A 71 12.51 -1.24 8.74
CA LYS A 71 13.07 0.11 8.90
C LYS A 71 11.97 1.18 9.02
N TYR A 72 10.89 1.07 8.25
CA TYR A 72 9.72 1.94 8.34
C TYR A 72 8.74 1.55 9.46
N LYS A 73 9.08 0.54 10.25
CA LYS A 73 8.24 0.00 11.34
C LYS A 73 6.86 -0.48 10.86
N LEU A 74 6.78 -0.88 9.59
CA LEU A 74 5.63 -1.61 9.05
C LEU A 74 5.60 -3.03 9.59
N LEU A 75 6.77 -3.64 9.75
CA LEU A 75 6.95 -4.94 10.38
C LEU A 75 7.68 -4.82 11.72
N ASN A 76 7.30 -5.67 12.67
CA ASN A 76 8.04 -5.90 13.90
C ASN A 76 9.19 -6.91 13.70
N ASP A 77 9.93 -7.20 14.77
CA ASP A 77 11.04 -8.17 14.74
C ASP A 77 10.57 -9.61 14.44
N ASP A 78 9.29 -9.90 14.66
CA ASP A 78 8.66 -11.19 14.40
C ASP A 78 8.14 -11.33 12.96
N LEU A 79 8.29 -10.27 12.14
CA LEU A 79 7.83 -10.14 10.75
C LEU A 79 6.30 -10.05 10.61
N GLU A 80 5.64 -9.56 11.65
CA GLU A 80 4.19 -9.28 11.63
C GLU A 80 3.96 -7.78 11.44
N ILE A 81 2.79 -7.41 10.89
CA ILE A 81 2.41 -6.01 10.76
C ILE A 81 2.35 -5.38 12.16
N ALA A 82 3.07 -4.27 12.35
CA ALA A 82 3.00 -3.55 13.62
C ALA A 82 1.62 -2.90 13.78
N GLN A 83 0.94 -3.11 14.91
CA GLN A 83 -0.44 -2.64 15.14
C GLN A 83 -0.61 -1.11 14.99
N ASP A 84 0.45 -0.34 15.24
CA ASP A 84 0.44 1.13 15.13
C ASP A 84 1.25 1.63 13.92
N ALA A 85 1.45 0.77 12.91
CA ALA A 85 2.19 1.10 11.70
C ALA A 85 1.55 2.29 10.96
N THR A 86 2.20 3.45 11.07
CA THR A 86 1.80 4.70 10.40
C THR A 86 3.04 5.35 9.78
N PRO A 87 3.65 4.70 8.78
CA PRO A 87 4.90 5.21 8.21
C PRO A 87 4.62 6.56 7.54
N THR A 88 5.46 7.54 7.83
CA THR A 88 5.35 8.92 7.33
C THR A 88 6.70 9.45 6.85
N ASP A 89 7.68 8.57 6.71
CA ASP A 89 9.06 8.87 6.36
C ASP A 89 9.63 7.90 5.32
N MET A 90 8.74 7.19 4.59
CA MET A 90 9.16 6.30 3.51
C MET A 90 9.91 7.07 2.43
N SER A 91 10.88 6.41 1.81
CA SER A 91 11.48 6.94 0.58
C SER A 91 10.40 7.06 -0.49
N GLN A 92 10.58 7.96 -1.47
CA GLN A 92 9.61 8.11 -2.54
C GLN A 92 9.39 6.79 -3.30
N GLY A 93 10.46 6.05 -3.60
CA GLY A 93 10.36 4.77 -4.31
C GLY A 93 9.56 3.73 -3.55
N ASP A 94 9.83 3.59 -2.24
CA ASP A 94 9.14 2.59 -1.41
C ASP A 94 7.68 2.98 -1.16
N ALA A 95 7.40 4.28 -1.02
CA ALA A 95 6.05 4.79 -0.90
C ALA A 95 5.24 4.59 -2.18
N ASP A 96 5.85 4.84 -3.35
CA ASP A 96 5.23 4.61 -4.66
C ASP A 96 4.97 3.11 -4.88
N ALA A 97 5.90 2.24 -4.47
CA ALA A 97 5.74 0.79 -4.52
C ALA A 97 4.62 0.30 -3.59
N THR A 98 4.60 0.77 -2.34
CA THR A 98 3.53 0.43 -1.37
C THR A 98 2.16 0.85 -1.89
N ALA A 99 2.06 2.08 -2.41
CA ALA A 99 0.82 2.57 -3.00
C ALA A 99 0.40 1.77 -4.23
N ASP A 100 1.35 1.38 -5.10
CA ASP A 100 1.09 0.51 -6.25
C ASP A 100 0.54 -0.84 -5.83
N VAL A 101 1.14 -1.50 -4.84
CA VAL A 101 0.69 -2.79 -4.31
C VAL A 101 -0.75 -2.67 -3.80
N ILE A 102 -1.08 -1.61 -3.06
CA ILE A 102 -2.44 -1.39 -2.56
C ILE A 102 -3.44 -1.27 -3.71
N VAL A 103 -3.22 -0.38 -4.67
CA VAL A 103 -4.18 -0.17 -5.77
C VAL A 103 -4.24 -1.34 -6.75
N ARG A 104 -3.15 -2.12 -6.89
CA ARG A 104 -3.08 -3.29 -7.76
C ARG A 104 -3.78 -4.51 -7.15
N CYS A 105 -3.65 -4.69 -5.84
CA CYS A 105 -4.20 -5.85 -5.14
C CYS A 105 -5.60 -5.60 -4.58
N VAL A 106 -5.98 -4.34 -4.38
CA VAL A 106 -7.27 -3.95 -3.81
C VAL A 106 -7.98 -3.03 -4.79
N ASP A 107 -9.22 -3.35 -5.12
CA ASP A 107 -10.09 -2.49 -5.93
C ASP A 107 -10.53 -1.28 -5.09
N MET A 108 -9.64 -0.30 -4.98
CA MET A 108 -9.85 0.91 -4.19
C MET A 108 -11.06 1.71 -4.68
N LYS A 109 -11.30 1.68 -6.00
CA LYS A 109 -12.45 2.33 -6.61
C LYS A 109 -13.75 1.70 -6.14
N LYS A 110 -13.82 0.37 -6.15
CA LYS A 110 -14.95 -0.37 -5.62
C LYS A 110 -15.13 -0.13 -4.12
N LEU A 111 -14.05 -0.12 -3.33
CA LEU A 111 -14.14 0.15 -1.90
C LEU A 111 -14.70 1.54 -1.59
N ILE A 112 -14.22 2.58 -2.28
CA ILE A 112 -14.72 3.94 -2.11
C ILE A 112 -16.21 3.99 -2.51
N THR A 113 -16.57 3.39 -3.65
CA THR A 113 -17.96 3.33 -4.10
C THR A 113 -18.87 2.59 -3.12
N ASP A 114 -18.44 1.43 -2.62
CA ASP A 114 -19.17 0.64 -1.61
C ASP A 114 -19.29 1.42 -0.29
N GLN A 115 -18.26 2.17 0.11
CA GLN A 115 -18.30 3.03 1.29
C GLN A 115 -19.27 4.22 1.11
N ILE A 116 -19.31 4.84 -0.06
CA ILE A 116 -20.27 5.90 -0.36
C ILE A 116 -21.69 5.32 -0.30
N ASN A 117 -21.94 4.18 -0.94
CA ASN A 117 -23.26 3.54 -0.96
C ASN A 117 -23.73 3.13 0.44
N THR A 118 -22.81 2.71 1.32
CA THR A 118 -23.16 2.34 2.70
C THR A 118 -23.36 3.54 3.62
N THR A 119 -22.78 4.70 3.30
CA THR A 119 -22.90 5.93 4.11
C THR A 119 -23.99 6.87 3.61
N ALA A 120 -24.40 6.75 2.34
CA ALA A 120 -25.49 7.52 1.80
C ALA A 120 -26.82 7.15 2.46
N GLU A 121 -27.58 8.15 2.91
CA GLU A 121 -28.93 7.94 3.48
C GLU A 121 -29.94 7.46 2.42
N THR A 122 -29.59 7.60 1.14
CA THR A 122 -30.39 7.20 0.00
C THR A 122 -29.45 6.64 -1.07
N ASP A 123 -29.85 5.53 -1.69
CA ASP A 123 -29.09 4.94 -2.80
C ASP A 123 -28.85 5.98 -3.90
N LEU A 124 -27.63 6.04 -4.41
CA LEU A 124 -27.30 6.86 -5.56
C LEU A 124 -28.14 6.40 -6.76
N ASP A 125 -28.72 7.35 -7.49
CA ASP A 125 -29.32 7.01 -8.78
C ASP A 125 -28.23 6.65 -9.81
N ALA A 126 -28.65 6.14 -10.97
CA ALA A 126 -27.71 5.66 -11.99
C ALA A 126 -26.78 6.77 -12.53
N GLU A 127 -27.23 8.02 -12.55
CA GLU A 127 -26.45 9.17 -13.04
C GLU A 127 -25.40 9.58 -11.98
N GLN A 128 -25.79 9.62 -10.71
CA GLN A 128 -24.90 9.88 -9.60
C GLN A 128 -23.84 8.78 -9.45
N ALA A 129 -24.23 7.50 -9.58
CA ALA A 129 -23.32 6.37 -9.52
C ALA A 129 -22.28 6.42 -10.65
N ALA A 130 -22.69 6.73 -11.88
CA ALA A 130 -21.78 6.91 -13.01
C ALA A 130 -20.83 8.11 -12.80
N CYS A 131 -21.35 9.23 -12.28
CA CYS A 131 -20.53 10.39 -11.95
C CYS A 131 -19.46 10.06 -10.90
N VAL A 132 -19.85 9.35 -9.81
CA VAL A 132 -18.91 8.89 -8.78
C VAL A 132 -17.85 7.96 -9.36
N ASP A 133 -18.25 7.01 -10.20
CA ASP A 133 -17.32 6.09 -10.87
C ASP A 133 -16.32 6.84 -11.75
N GLU A 134 -16.73 7.87 -12.48
CA GLU A 134 -15.82 8.71 -13.29
C GLU A 134 -14.94 9.63 -12.44
N ALA A 135 -15.43 10.08 -11.28
CA ALA A 135 -14.70 10.97 -10.39
C ALA A 135 -13.58 10.28 -9.61
N ILE A 136 -13.68 8.96 -9.39
CA ILE A 136 -12.64 8.20 -8.69
C ILE A 136 -11.49 7.88 -9.65
N ASN A 137 -10.37 8.55 -9.44
CA ASN A 137 -9.15 8.38 -10.23
C ASN A 137 -8.12 7.54 -9.44
N GLU A 138 -7.80 6.35 -9.96
CA GLU A 138 -6.84 5.43 -9.33
C GLU A 138 -5.42 5.99 -9.24
N ASP A 139 -4.97 6.76 -10.24
CA ASP A 139 -3.66 7.41 -10.20
C ASP A 139 -3.62 8.44 -9.08
N ALA A 140 -4.70 9.22 -8.89
CA ALA A 140 -4.80 10.18 -7.80
C ALA A 140 -4.83 9.49 -6.42
N ILE A 141 -5.48 8.33 -6.31
CA ILE A 141 -5.45 7.49 -5.10
C ILE A 141 -4.02 7.03 -4.82
N LYS A 142 -3.34 6.47 -5.82
CA LYS A 142 -1.96 6.00 -5.69
C LYS A 142 -1.01 7.13 -5.28
N GLU A 143 -1.10 8.28 -5.94
CA GLU A 143 -0.32 9.47 -5.58
C GLU A 143 -0.62 9.94 -4.15
N GLY A 144 -1.89 9.92 -3.73
CA GLY A 144 -2.30 10.29 -2.37
C GLY A 144 -1.79 9.33 -1.30
N LEU A 145 -1.86 8.03 -1.55
CA LEU A 145 -1.31 6.99 -0.68
C LEU A 145 0.20 7.16 -0.55
N SER A 146 0.92 7.30 -1.67
CA SER A 146 2.36 7.51 -1.68
C SER A 146 2.75 8.78 -0.92
N ALA A 147 2.04 9.90 -1.14
CA ALA A 147 2.27 11.14 -0.40
C ALA A 147 2.06 10.96 1.11
N THR A 148 1.03 10.20 1.50
CA THR A 148 0.72 9.88 2.91
C THR A 148 1.86 9.10 3.57
N PHE A 149 2.36 8.06 2.91
CA PHE A 149 3.49 7.25 3.41
C PHE A 149 4.81 8.04 3.52
N GLN A 150 4.94 9.13 2.76
CA GLN A 150 6.05 10.07 2.83
C GLN A 150 5.80 11.21 3.84
N GLY A 151 4.67 11.21 4.56
CA GLY A 151 4.30 12.27 5.49
C GLY A 151 4.04 13.63 4.82
N LYS A 152 3.82 13.64 3.51
CA LYS A 152 3.51 14.85 2.75
C LYS A 152 2.05 15.21 2.96
N SER A 153 1.79 16.48 3.27
CA SER A 153 0.44 17.02 3.45
C SER A 153 -0.32 17.28 2.14
N ALA A 154 0.29 17.00 0.99
CA ALA A 154 -0.37 17.11 -0.29
C ALA A 154 -1.44 16.02 -0.35
N ASN A 155 -2.71 16.43 -0.29
CA ASN A 155 -3.84 15.51 -0.34
C ASN A 155 -4.50 15.61 -1.73
N PRO A 156 -4.01 14.89 -2.75
CA PRO A 156 -4.67 14.81 -4.06
C PRO A 156 -6.10 14.25 -3.93
N MET A 157 -6.48 13.68 -2.78
CA MET A 157 -7.87 13.31 -2.51
C MET A 157 -8.78 14.51 -2.21
N THR A 158 -8.25 15.73 -2.05
CA THR A 158 -9.08 16.95 -1.89
C THR A 158 -9.88 17.23 -3.16
N ASP A 159 -9.23 17.14 -4.31
CA ASP A 159 -9.87 17.36 -5.61
C ASP A 159 -10.88 16.24 -5.89
N MET A 160 -10.53 14.99 -5.56
CA MET A 160 -11.43 13.84 -5.64
C MET A 160 -12.65 14.01 -4.71
N GLN A 161 -12.47 14.46 -3.47
CA GLN A 161 -13.58 14.75 -2.55
C GLN A 161 -14.51 15.83 -3.10
N GLY A 162 -13.96 16.89 -3.69
CA GLY A 162 -14.76 17.94 -4.34
C GLY A 162 -15.60 17.39 -5.50
N ALA A 163 -15.00 16.56 -6.36
CA ALA A 163 -15.69 15.91 -7.47
C ALA A 163 -16.79 14.96 -6.99
N LEU A 164 -16.50 14.13 -5.98
CA LEU A 164 -17.47 13.21 -5.37
C LEU A 164 -18.66 13.96 -4.76
N LEU A 165 -18.41 15.05 -4.02
CA LEU A 165 -19.49 15.88 -3.47
C LEU A 165 -20.34 16.53 -4.55
N ALA A 166 -19.73 16.96 -5.67
CA ALA A 166 -20.46 17.49 -6.81
C ALA A 166 -21.39 16.44 -7.44
N CYS A 167 -20.93 15.19 -7.55
CA CYS A 167 -21.74 14.07 -8.03
C CYS A 167 -22.93 13.78 -7.11
N ILE A 168 -22.69 13.68 -5.79
CA ILE A 168 -23.74 13.33 -4.81
C ILE A 168 -24.77 14.46 -4.68
N SER A 169 -24.36 15.72 -4.77
CA SER A 169 -25.28 16.87 -4.68
C SER A 169 -26.10 17.16 -5.94
N GLY A 170 -25.94 16.34 -7.00
CA GLY A 170 -26.68 16.50 -8.26
C GLY A 170 -26.17 17.66 -9.14
N GLY A 171 -24.96 18.16 -8.88
CA GLY A 171 -24.32 19.23 -9.66
C GLY A 171 -23.54 18.76 -10.89
N GLY A 172 -23.63 17.48 -11.24
CA GLY A 172 -22.69 16.78 -12.14
C GLY A 172 -22.83 17.01 -13.65
N THR A 173 -23.86 17.69 -14.16
CA THR A 173 -24.10 17.73 -15.62
C THR A 173 -24.03 19.10 -16.32
N ASP A 174 -23.67 20.20 -15.64
CA ASP A 174 -23.74 21.54 -16.26
C ASP A 174 -22.41 22.22 -16.62
N ASN A 175 -21.23 21.59 -16.45
CA ASN A 175 -19.93 22.19 -16.81
C ASN A 175 -19.19 21.46 -17.96
N LYS A 176 -19.91 21.09 -19.02
CA LYS A 176 -19.32 21.02 -20.37
C LYS A 176 -19.67 22.28 -21.14
N LYS A 177 -18.83 23.32 -21.04
CA LYS A 177 -18.74 24.37 -22.05
C LYS A 177 -17.34 24.94 -22.16
#